data_AF-A0A8T5JWQ8-F1
#
_entry.id   AF-A0A8T5JWQ8-F1
#
_cell.length_a   1.000
_cell.length_b   1.000
_cell.length_c   1.000
_cell.angle_alpha   90.00
_cell.angle_beta   90.00
_cell.angle_gamma   90.00
#
_symmetry.space_group_name_H-M   'P 1'
#
loop_
_entity.id
_entity.type
_entity.pdbx_description
1 polymer ?
#
loop_
_entity_poly.entity_id
_entity_poly.type
_entity_poly.pdbx_seq_one_letter_code
_entity_poly.pdbx_strand_id
1 'polypeptide(L)' 'MPVDPVCGIELDEDIALIHDHNGKNFYFCCNGCRKIFIKKPRKYKNNV' A
#
# COMPACT_ATOMS: atom_id res chain seq x y z
N MET A 1 -0.41 -1.42 12.90
CA MET A 1 -0.04 -2.43 11.90
C MET A 1 -0.74 -2.07 10.60
N PRO A 2 -0.03 -1.54 9.61
CA PRO A 2 -0.59 -1.18 8.33
C PRO A 2 -1.06 -2.42 7.58
N VAL A 3 -2.12 -2.22 6.81
CA VAL A 3 -2.66 -3.23 5.91
C VAL A 3 -2.28 -2.85 4.49
N ASP A 4 -1.70 -3.79 3.75
CA ASP A 4 -1.43 -3.60 2.33
C ASP A 4 -2.76 -3.43 1.58
N PRO A 5 -3.03 -2.28 0.92
CA PRO A 5 -4.32 -1.99 0.31
C PRO A 5 -4.60 -2.85 -0.94
N VAL A 6 -3.60 -3.57 -1.46
CA VAL A 6 -3.73 -4.43 -2.64
C VAL A 6 -4.09 -5.87 -2.26
N CYS A 7 -3.43 -6.42 -1.24
CA CYS A 7 -3.61 -7.83 -0.85
C CYS A 7 -4.30 -8.03 0.51
N GLY A 8 -4.44 -6.99 1.33
CA GLY A 8 -5.14 -7.04 2.60
C GLY A 8 -4.35 -7.70 3.74
N ILE A 9 -3.05 -7.93 3.55
CA ILE A 9 -2.20 -8.49 4.61
C ILE A 9 -1.79 -7.40 5.60
N GLU A 10 -1.80 -7.74 6.89
CA GLU A 10 -1.16 -6.94 7.92
C GLU A 10 0.36 -7.13 7.86
N LEU A 11 1.10 -6.05 7.96
CA LEU A 11 2.56 -6.09 8.03
C LEU A 11 3.07 -5.09 9.08
N ASP A 12 4.28 -5.32 9.57
CA ASP A 12 4.94 -4.36 10.45
C ASP A 12 5.40 -3.13 9.68
N GLU A 13 5.23 -1.94 10.28
CA GLU A 13 5.62 -0.66 9.66
C GLU A 13 7.11 -0.62 9.34
N ASP A 14 7.93 -1.23 10.18
CA ASP A 14 9.39 -1.23 10.07
C ASP A 14 9.91 -1.99 8.84
N ILE A 15 9.14 -2.97 8.35
CA ILE A 15 9.48 -3.78 7.16
C ILE A 15 8.66 -3.38 5.93
N ALA A 16 7.71 -2.46 6.10
CA ALA A 16 6.82 -2.02 5.06
C ALA A 16 7.52 -1.20 3.98
N LEU A 17 7.14 -1.41 2.72
CA LEU A 17 7.48 -0.46 1.66
C LEU A 17 6.50 0.71 1.71
N ILE A 18 7.02 1.91 1.89
CA ILE A 18 6.21 3.14 1.96
C ILE A 18 6.14 3.79 0.57
N HIS A 19 4.95 4.28 0.20
CA HIS A 19 4.75 5.13 -0.96
C HIS A 19 3.82 6.28 -0.62
N ASP A 20 4.31 7.51 -0.78
CA ASP A 20 3.43 8.68 -0.76
C ASP A 20 2.59 8.72 -2.04
N HIS A 21 1.27 8.85 -1.87
CA HIS A 21 0.34 9.08 -2.95
C HIS A 21 -0.71 10.12 -2.55
N ASN A 22 -0.58 11.34 -3.10
CA ASN A 22 -1.40 12.51 -2.80
C ASN A 22 -1.34 12.93 -1.32
N GLY A 23 -0.15 12.95 -0.72
CA GLY A 23 0.04 13.36 0.69
C GLY A 23 -0.45 12.34 1.71
N LYS A 24 -0.65 11.08 1.28
CA LYS A 24 -0.95 9.94 2.14
C LYS A 24 0.11 8.88 1.94
N ASN A 25 0.69 8.40 3.04
CA ASN A 25 1.60 7.27 3.03
C ASN A 25 0.80 5.97 2.97
N PHE A 26 1.08 5.17 1.94
CA PHE A 26 0.57 3.81 1.79
C PHE A 26 1.70 2.82 2.06
N TYR A 27 1.37 1.71 2.70
CA TYR A 27 2.29 0.67 3.11
C TYR A 27 2.04 -0.60 2.29
N PHE A 28 3.11 -1.26 1.86
CA PHE A 28 3.02 -2.45 1.01
C PHE A 28 3.91 -3.57 1.53
N CYS A 29 3.41 -4.80 1.47
CA CYS A 29 4.15 -6.00 1.87
C CYS A 29 5.30 -6.30 0.90
N CYS A 30 5.18 -5.87 -0.36
CA CYS A 30 6.21 -6.10 -1.37
C CYS A 30 6.12 -5.10 -2.53
N ASN A 31 7.20 -5.06 -3.32
CA ASN A 31 7.30 -4.20 -4.50
C ASN A 31 6.24 -4.53 -5.56
N GLY A 32 5.74 -5.78 -5.59
CA GLY A 32 4.65 -6.19 -6.47
C GLY A 32 3.34 -5.45 -6.15
N CYS A 33 2.92 -5.44 -4.89
CA CYS A 33 1.73 -4.71 -4.43
C CYS A 33 1.86 -3.21 -4.68
N ARG A 34 3.01 -2.62 -4.36
CA ARG A 34 3.29 -1.21 -4.67
C ARG A 34 3.11 -0.90 -6.16
N LYS A 35 3.65 -1.74 -7.07
CA LYS A 35 3.49 -1.55 -8.52
C LYS A 35 2.03 -1.67 -8.98
N ILE A 36 1.27 -2.62 -8.40
CA ILE A 36 -0.16 -2.78 -8.71
C ILE A 36 -0.94 -1.54 -8.28
N PHE A 37 -0.64 -1.01 -7.09
CA PHE A 37 -1.23 0.22 -6.57
C PHE A 37 -0.92 1.40 -7.48
N ILE A 38 0.34 1.62 -7.87
CA ILE A 38 0.74 2.71 -8.77
C ILE A 38 0.04 2.63 -10.13
N LYS A 39 -0.18 1.42 -10.66
CA LYS A 39 -0.90 1.23 -11.93
C LYS A 39 -2.39 1.53 -11.83
N LYS A 40 -3.03 1.27 -10.68
CA LYS A 40 -4.48 1.43 -10.47
C LYS A 40 -4.82 2.05 -9.11
N PRO A 41 -4.32 3.26 -8.78
CA PRO A 41 -4.42 3.78 -7.42
C PRO A 41 -5.87 4.02 -7.00
N ARG A 42 -6.72 4.49 -7.92
CA ARG A 42 -8.16 4.73 -7.67
C ARG A 42 -8.92 3.48 -7.20
N LYS A 43 -8.48 2.27 -7.57
CA LYS A 43 -9.13 1.02 -7.15
C LYS A 43 -8.84 0.67 -5.69
N TYR A 44 -7.68 1.08 -5.19
CA TYR A 44 -7.16 0.69 -3.88
C TYR A 44 -7.16 1.85 -2.87
N LYS A 45 -7.43 3.08 -3.32
CA LYS A 45 -7.47 4.30 -2.49
C LYS A 45 -8.72 4.40 -1.59
N ASN A 46 -9.75 3.56 -1.82
CA ASN A 46 -11.06 3.68 -1.17
C ASN A 46 -11.28 2.76 0.05
N ASN A 47 -10.31 1.93 0.43
CA ASN A 47 -10.49 0.92 1.49
C ASN A 47 -9.55 1.11 2.69
N VAL A 48 -9.01 2.32 2.91
CA VAL A 48 -8.19 2.67 4.07
C VAL A 48 -8.71 3.94 4.72
#